data_AF-A0A9R0ZW94-F1
#
_entry.id   AF-A0A9R0ZW94-F1
#
_cell.length_a   1.000
_cell.length_b   1.000
_cell.length_c   1.000
_cell.angle_alpha   90.00
_cell.angle_beta   90.00
_cell.angle_gamma   90.00
#
_symmetry.space_group_name_H-M   'P 1'
#
loop_
_entity.id
_entity.type
_entity.pdbx_description
1 polymer ?
#
loop_
_entity_poly.entity_id
_entity_poly.type
_entity_poly.pdbx_seq_one_letter_code
_entity_poly.pdbx_strand_id
1 'polypeptide(L)'
;MGGLQVFSDGVQNLLEKGYRKITPFFIPYAITNMGSALLGMDIGFMGPNYSISTACATSNYCFYAAANHIRKGEADVMIAGGTEAAIIPIGVGGFVACRALSQRNDDPKTASRPWDKERDGFVMGEGAGVLVMESLEHAMKRGAPIVAEYLGGAVNCDAYHMTDPRADGLGVSSCIRQSLQDAGVAPEEIGNLFMQ
;
A
#
# COMPACT_ATOMS: atom_id res chain seq x y z
N MET A 1 -6.35 0.64 -4.74
CA MET A 1 -7.35 0.38 -5.80
C MET A 1 -7.05 1.31 -6.96
N GLY A 2 -6.00 0.98 -7.72
CA GLY A 2 -5.55 1.85 -8.82
C GLY A 2 -6.64 2.03 -9.89
N GLY A 3 -6.84 3.26 -10.35
CA GLY A 3 -7.71 3.55 -11.50
C GLY A 3 -9.22 3.51 -11.24
N LEU A 4 -9.68 3.46 -9.98
CA LEU A 4 -11.10 3.29 -9.66
C LEU A 4 -12.00 4.39 -10.26
N GLN A 5 -11.55 5.65 -10.24
CA GLN A 5 -12.28 6.77 -10.85
C GLN A 5 -12.43 6.57 -12.37
N VAL A 6 -11.33 6.25 -13.06
CA VAL A 6 -11.33 6.00 -14.51
C VAL A 6 -12.24 4.83 -14.86
N PHE A 7 -12.22 3.78 -14.03
CA PHE A 7 -13.11 2.64 -14.18
C PHE A 7 -14.59 3.06 -14.06
N SER A 8 -14.93 3.78 -12.99
CA SER A 8 -16.28 4.28 -12.74
C SER A 8 -16.79 5.16 -13.90
N ASP A 9 -15.98 6.12 -14.34
CA ASP A 9 -16.33 7.01 -15.45
C ASP A 9 -16.47 6.27 -16.78
N GLY A 10 -15.63 5.25 -17.02
CA GLY A 10 -15.71 4.41 -18.20
C GLY A 10 -17.02 3.62 -18.25
N VAL A 11 -17.43 3.03 -17.12
CA VAL A 11 -18.71 2.33 -16.99
C VAL A 11 -19.87 3.30 -17.20
N GLN A 12 -19.85 4.48 -16.57
CA GLN A 12 -20.90 5.48 -16.74
C GLN A 12 -21.04 5.91 -18.20
N ASN A 13 -19.93 6.23 -18.88
CA ASN A 13 -19.95 6.62 -20.28
C ASN A 13 -20.44 5.50 -21.19
N LEU A 14 -20.09 4.24 -20.90
CA LEU A 14 -20.59 3.08 -21.64
C LEU A 14 -22.12 2.98 -21.55
N LEU A 15 -22.67 3.12 -20.34
CA LEU A 15 -24.11 2.98 -20.09
C LEU A 15 -24.92 4.15 -20.67
N GLU A 16 -24.44 5.38 -20.50
CA GLU A 16 -25.18 6.58 -20.90
C GLU A 16 -25.00 6.94 -22.38
N LYS A 17 -23.80 6.73 -22.94
CA LYS A 17 -23.38 7.29 -24.22
C LYS A 17 -22.80 6.27 -25.20
N GLY A 18 -22.65 5.01 -24.77
CA GLY A 18 -22.10 3.91 -25.56
C GLY A 18 -20.58 3.89 -25.65
N TYR A 19 -20.04 2.77 -26.14
CA TYR A 19 -18.59 2.46 -26.13
C TYR A 19 -17.70 3.49 -26.84
N ARG A 20 -18.24 4.22 -27.83
CA ARG A 20 -17.48 5.26 -28.57
C ARG A 20 -17.07 6.46 -27.72
N LYS A 21 -17.63 6.61 -26.52
CA LYS A 21 -17.26 7.67 -25.57
C LYS A 21 -16.26 7.22 -24.50
N ILE A 22 -15.82 5.97 -24.53
CA ILE A 22 -14.72 5.51 -23.68
C ILE A 22 -13.41 6.09 -24.23
N THR A 23 -12.63 6.73 -23.37
CA THR A 23 -11.33 7.28 -23.73
C THR A 23 -10.35 6.16 -24.13
N PRO A 24 -9.47 6.37 -25.13
CA PRO A 24 -8.41 5.41 -25.46
C PRO A 24 -7.45 5.15 -24.28
N PHE A 25 -7.41 6.05 -23.29
CA PHE A 25 -6.60 5.91 -22.08
C PHE A 25 -7.30 5.14 -20.95
N PHE A 26 -8.51 4.62 -21.18
CA PHE A 26 -9.28 3.89 -20.17
C PHE A 26 -8.49 2.71 -19.60
N ILE A 27 -8.03 1.79 -20.46
CA ILE A 27 -7.28 0.61 -20.02
C ILE A 27 -5.94 1.02 -19.39
N PRO A 28 -5.11 1.88 -20.01
CA PRO A 28 -3.88 2.35 -19.39
C PRO A 28 -4.07 2.94 -17.99
N TYR A 29 -5.09 3.76 -17.75
CA TYR A 29 -5.27 4.38 -16.43
C TYR A 29 -6.10 3.53 -15.45
N ALA A 30 -6.74 2.44 -15.92
CA ALA A 30 -7.44 1.50 -15.05
C ALA A 30 -6.52 0.41 -14.45
N ILE A 31 -5.39 0.10 -15.10
CA ILE A 31 -4.46 -0.92 -14.59
C ILE A 31 -3.61 -0.37 -13.44
N THR A 32 -3.38 -1.22 -12.42
CA THR A 32 -2.78 -0.81 -11.14
C THR A 32 -1.30 -0.46 -11.22
N ASN A 33 -0.57 -0.93 -12.24
CA ASN A 33 0.85 -0.67 -12.45
C ASN A 33 1.14 0.65 -13.17
N MET A 34 0.11 1.40 -13.59
CA MET A 34 0.34 2.62 -14.36
C MET A 34 1.11 3.67 -13.57
N GLY A 35 0.91 3.78 -12.24
CA GLY A 35 1.66 4.71 -11.41
C GLY A 35 3.18 4.45 -11.45
N SER A 36 3.60 3.19 -11.28
CA SER A 36 5.03 2.83 -11.38
C SER A 36 5.57 2.93 -12.80
N ALA A 37 4.74 2.61 -13.81
CA ALA A 37 5.14 2.70 -15.21
C ALA A 37 5.38 4.16 -15.65
N LEU A 38 4.46 5.07 -15.31
CA LEU A 38 4.59 6.50 -15.61
C LEU A 38 5.85 7.09 -14.97
N LEU A 39 6.08 6.78 -13.68
CA LEU A 39 7.29 7.24 -12.99
C LEU A 39 8.55 6.69 -13.68
N GLY A 40 8.57 5.40 -14.00
CA GLY A 40 9.71 4.77 -14.70
C GLY A 40 9.99 5.38 -16.06
N MET A 41 8.94 5.72 -16.84
CA MET A 41 9.09 6.43 -18.12
C MET A 41 9.62 7.86 -17.95
N ASP A 42 9.16 8.57 -16.92
CA ASP A 42 9.54 9.96 -16.65
C ASP A 42 11.02 10.09 -16.25
N ILE A 43 11.50 9.20 -15.36
CA ILE A 43 12.88 9.24 -14.86
C ILE A 43 13.86 8.35 -15.63
N GLY A 44 13.37 7.55 -16.58
CA GLY A 44 14.17 6.62 -17.39
C GLY A 44 14.67 5.38 -16.65
N PHE A 45 13.98 4.93 -15.60
CA PHE A 45 14.35 3.73 -14.85
C PHE A 45 13.91 2.46 -15.59
N MET A 46 14.87 1.57 -15.85
CA MET A 46 14.67 0.34 -16.64
C MET A 46 14.78 -0.97 -15.81
N GLY A 47 14.87 -0.86 -14.49
CA GLY A 47 14.90 -2.00 -13.57
C GLY A 47 13.52 -2.66 -13.37
N PRO A 48 13.38 -3.56 -12.38
CA PRO A 48 12.10 -4.19 -12.05
C PRO A 48 10.97 -3.18 -11.85
N ASN A 49 9.87 -3.31 -12.60
CA ASN A 49 8.72 -2.40 -12.55
C ASN A 49 7.40 -3.18 -12.55
N TYR A 50 6.65 -3.09 -11.46
CA TYR A 50 5.35 -3.73 -11.30
C TYR A 50 4.58 -3.11 -10.11
N SER A 51 3.28 -3.41 -10.02
CA SER A 51 2.46 -3.09 -8.85
C SER A 51 2.16 -4.35 -8.03
N ILE A 52 2.25 -4.25 -6.71
CA ILE A 52 1.69 -5.25 -5.79
C ILE A 52 0.29 -4.78 -5.36
N SER A 53 -0.63 -5.73 -5.15
CA SER A 53 -1.97 -5.46 -4.63
C SER A 53 -2.30 -6.44 -3.51
N THR A 54 -2.15 -6.00 -2.26
CA THR A 54 -2.44 -6.78 -1.04
C THR A 54 -3.28 -5.96 -0.06
N ALA A 55 -4.26 -5.21 -0.58
CA ALA A 55 -5.13 -4.32 0.19
C ALA A 55 -4.33 -3.36 1.08
N CYS A 56 -4.67 -3.22 2.36
CA CYS A 56 -4.02 -2.30 3.30
C CYS A 56 -2.51 -2.58 3.47
N ALA A 57 -2.05 -3.82 3.23
CA ALA A 57 -0.65 -4.20 3.38
C ALA A 57 0.22 -3.89 2.15
N THR A 58 -0.35 -3.30 1.09
CA THR A 58 0.31 -3.11 -0.21
C THR A 58 1.68 -2.44 -0.09
N SER A 59 1.77 -1.30 0.60
CA SER A 59 3.04 -0.57 0.73
C SER A 59 4.12 -1.37 1.47
N ASN A 60 3.74 -2.12 2.51
CA ASN A 60 4.68 -2.97 3.26
C ASN A 60 5.24 -4.08 2.37
N TYR A 61 4.39 -4.68 1.53
CA TYR A 61 4.84 -5.64 0.53
C TYR A 61 5.77 -5.01 -0.52
N CYS A 62 5.50 -3.79 -0.97
CA CYS A 62 6.37 -3.07 -1.90
C CYS A 62 7.77 -2.86 -1.30
N PHE A 63 7.87 -2.45 -0.03
CA PHE A 63 9.16 -2.30 0.64
C PHE A 63 9.89 -3.64 0.79
N TYR A 64 9.20 -4.70 1.21
CA TYR A 64 9.78 -6.04 1.29
C TYR A 64 10.29 -6.54 -0.07
N ALA A 65 9.52 -6.33 -1.14
CA ALA A 65 9.91 -6.76 -2.48
C ALA A 65 11.10 -5.95 -3.03
N ALA A 66 11.10 -4.63 -2.84
CA ALA A 66 12.20 -3.75 -3.23
C ALA A 66 13.50 -4.11 -2.48
N ALA A 67 13.43 -4.33 -1.17
CA ALA A 67 14.58 -4.79 -0.39
C ALA A 67 15.14 -6.10 -0.94
N ASN A 68 14.28 -7.04 -1.34
CA ASN A 68 14.71 -8.32 -1.90
C ASN A 68 15.33 -8.19 -3.30
N HIS A 69 14.85 -7.29 -4.16
CA HIS A 69 15.54 -6.98 -5.42
C HIS A 69 16.95 -6.44 -5.17
N ILE A 70 17.10 -5.53 -4.20
CA ILE A 70 18.40 -4.95 -3.84
C ILE A 70 19.34 -6.00 -3.25
N ARG A 71 18.86 -6.80 -2.29
CA ARG A 71 19.63 -7.89 -1.65
C ARG A 71 20.13 -8.93 -2.66
N LYS A 72 19.36 -9.19 -3.72
CA LYS A 72 19.72 -10.11 -4.80
C LYS A 72 20.66 -9.50 -5.86
N GLY A 73 20.96 -8.21 -5.76
CA GLY A 73 21.77 -7.49 -6.75
C GLY A 73 21.03 -7.25 -8.08
N GLU A 74 19.70 -7.31 -8.09
CA GLU A 74 18.89 -7.07 -9.29
C GLU A 74 18.69 -5.56 -9.55
N ALA A 75 18.88 -4.74 -8.52
CA ALA A 75 18.87 -3.28 -8.60
C ALA A 75 19.68 -2.66 -7.45
N ASP A 76 20.37 -1.54 -7.71
CA ASP A 76 21.04 -0.75 -6.66
C ASP A 76 20.10 0.25 -5.99
N VAL A 77 19.05 0.68 -6.71
CA VAL A 77 18.08 1.69 -6.32
C VAL A 77 16.69 1.23 -6.73
N MET A 78 15.73 1.31 -5.81
CA MET A 78 14.32 1.02 -6.05
C MET A 78 13.45 2.12 -5.44
N ILE A 79 12.45 2.59 -6.18
CA ILE A 79 11.40 3.45 -5.63
C ILE A 79 10.25 2.54 -5.21
N ALA A 80 9.89 2.56 -3.94
CA ALA A 80 8.89 1.67 -3.36
C ALA A 80 7.89 2.45 -2.52
N GLY A 81 6.64 2.00 -2.49
CA GLY A 81 5.59 2.62 -1.70
C GLY A 81 4.20 2.28 -2.21
N GLY A 82 3.26 3.20 -2.00
CA GLY A 82 1.87 3.04 -2.42
C GLY A 82 1.15 4.37 -2.58
N THR A 83 0.06 4.33 -3.33
CA THR A 83 -0.86 5.45 -3.55
C THR A 83 -2.29 4.94 -3.56
N GLU A 84 -3.21 5.77 -3.11
CA GLU A 84 -4.65 5.49 -3.12
C GLU A 84 -5.43 6.79 -3.33
N ALA A 85 -6.51 6.72 -4.11
CA ALA A 85 -7.40 7.84 -4.41
C ALA A 85 -8.84 7.31 -4.55
N ALA A 86 -9.36 6.75 -3.46
CA ALA A 86 -10.64 6.04 -3.44
C ALA A 86 -11.79 6.84 -2.84
N ILE A 87 -11.58 8.13 -2.48
CA ILE A 87 -12.63 9.01 -1.94
C ILE A 87 -13.51 9.52 -3.09
N ILE A 88 -14.27 8.59 -3.66
CA ILE A 88 -15.22 8.82 -4.75
C ILE A 88 -16.52 8.08 -4.41
N PRO A 89 -17.68 8.42 -5.01
CA PRO A 89 -18.97 7.87 -4.59
C PRO A 89 -19.02 6.34 -4.52
N ILE A 90 -18.46 5.65 -5.53
CA ILE A 90 -18.44 4.17 -5.55
C ILE A 90 -17.47 3.59 -4.52
N GLY A 91 -16.34 4.26 -4.27
CA GLY A 91 -15.35 3.84 -3.27
C GLY A 91 -15.90 3.96 -1.85
N VAL A 92 -16.40 5.14 -1.50
CA VAL A 92 -17.05 5.39 -0.20
C VAL A 92 -18.26 4.48 -0.02
N GLY A 93 -19.15 4.41 -1.03
CA GLY A 93 -20.34 3.56 -0.99
C GLY A 93 -20.05 2.08 -0.76
N GLY A 94 -18.99 1.55 -1.38
CA GLY A 94 -18.55 0.17 -1.17
C GLY A 94 -18.16 -0.12 0.28
N PHE A 95 -17.35 0.74 0.89
CA PHE A 95 -16.94 0.56 2.29
C PHE A 95 -18.08 0.83 3.30
N VAL A 96 -19.01 1.72 2.97
CA VAL A 96 -20.26 1.87 3.74
C VAL A 96 -21.09 0.58 3.69
N ALA A 97 -21.22 -0.06 2.53
CA ALA A 97 -21.98 -1.29 2.37
C ALA A 97 -21.39 -2.46 3.19
N CYS A 98 -20.06 -2.50 3.32
CA CYS A 98 -19.36 -3.46 4.19
C CYS A 98 -19.32 -3.08 5.67
N ARG A 99 -19.96 -1.97 6.08
CA ARG A 99 -20.02 -1.48 7.47
C ARG A 99 -18.65 -1.24 8.11
N ALA A 100 -17.67 -0.84 7.30
CA ALA A 100 -16.29 -0.66 7.75
C ALA A 100 -15.95 0.78 8.20
N LEU A 101 -16.77 1.76 7.80
CA LEU A 101 -16.54 3.18 8.08
C LEU A 101 -17.25 3.66 9.35
N SER A 102 -16.59 4.57 10.07
CA SER A 102 -17.24 5.34 11.13
C SER A 102 -18.42 6.14 10.59
N GLN A 103 -19.49 6.27 11.37
CA GLN A 103 -20.69 7.05 11.01
C GLN A 103 -20.78 8.39 11.75
N ARG A 104 -19.73 8.77 12.47
CA ARG A 104 -19.67 9.98 13.29
C ARG A 104 -19.44 11.24 12.46
N ASN A 105 -20.42 11.56 11.64
CA ASN A 105 -20.39 12.70 10.71
C ASN A 105 -20.57 14.06 11.41
N ASP A 106 -21.09 14.06 12.63
CA ASP A 106 -21.31 15.23 13.48
C ASP A 106 -20.01 15.71 14.16
N ASP A 107 -19.05 14.80 14.38
CA ASP A 107 -17.71 15.13 14.88
C ASP A 107 -16.58 14.42 14.08
N PRO A 108 -16.31 14.86 12.84
CA PRO A 108 -15.35 14.20 11.95
C PRO A 108 -13.92 14.17 12.50
N LYS A 109 -13.54 15.15 13.32
CA LYS A 109 -12.17 15.28 13.87
C LYS A 109 -11.84 14.18 14.87
N THR A 110 -12.85 13.58 15.49
CA THR A 110 -12.67 12.51 16.48
C THR A 110 -13.19 11.15 15.99
N ALA A 111 -13.66 11.06 14.74
CA ALA A 111 -14.24 9.83 14.19
C ALA A 111 -13.21 8.69 14.11
N SER A 112 -11.96 8.98 13.72
CA SER A 112 -10.88 7.99 13.74
C SER A 112 -10.28 7.88 15.15
N ARG A 113 -10.59 6.79 15.85
CA ARG A 113 -10.20 6.56 17.24
C ARG A 113 -9.77 5.11 17.48
N PRO A 114 -8.62 4.68 16.94
CA PRO A 114 -8.15 3.30 17.11
C PRO A 114 -7.99 2.97 18.60
N TRP A 115 -8.34 1.73 18.97
CA TRP A 115 -8.36 1.19 20.34
C TRP A 115 -9.33 1.83 21.34
N ASP A 116 -10.02 2.91 20.97
CA ASP A 116 -11.03 3.53 21.82
C ASP A 116 -12.24 2.60 22.01
N LYS A 117 -12.91 2.72 23.17
CA LYS A 117 -14.10 1.92 23.51
C LYS A 117 -15.29 2.24 22.60
N GLU A 118 -15.39 3.48 22.14
CA GLU A 118 -16.46 3.98 21.28
C GLU A 118 -16.09 4.01 19.79
N ARG A 119 -15.03 3.30 19.39
CA ARG A 119 -14.68 3.13 17.97
C ARG A 119 -15.80 2.42 17.22
N ASP A 120 -16.13 2.90 16.03
CA ASP A 120 -17.24 2.40 15.21
C ASP A 120 -16.85 2.12 13.74
N GLY A 121 -15.57 2.23 13.40
CA GLY A 121 -15.03 1.98 12.06
C GLY A 121 -13.80 2.84 11.79
N PHE A 122 -13.22 2.71 10.61
CA PHE A 122 -12.13 3.60 10.18
C PHE A 122 -12.67 4.83 9.43
N VAL A 123 -11.84 5.86 9.28
CA VAL A 123 -12.12 7.01 8.42
C VAL A 123 -11.28 6.87 7.15
N MET A 124 -11.92 6.89 5.99
CA MET A 124 -11.22 6.75 4.72
C MET A 124 -10.34 7.97 4.46
N GLY A 125 -9.06 7.70 4.16
CA GLY A 125 -8.10 8.69 3.68
C GLY A 125 -7.63 8.35 2.27
N GLU A 126 -7.00 9.31 1.63
CA GLU A 126 -6.32 9.16 0.34
C GLU A 126 -4.96 9.84 0.39
N GLY A 127 -4.08 9.47 -0.54
CA GLY A 127 -2.73 10.02 -0.62
C GLY A 127 -1.72 9.03 -1.20
N ALA A 128 -0.46 9.41 -1.10
CA ALA A 128 0.66 8.61 -1.56
C ALA A 128 1.82 8.70 -0.58
N GLY A 129 2.58 7.61 -0.47
CA GLY A 129 3.83 7.55 0.28
C GLY A 129 4.81 6.68 -0.47
N VAL A 130 5.96 7.26 -0.84
CA VAL A 130 7.03 6.57 -1.58
C VAL A 130 8.38 6.88 -0.93
N LEU A 131 9.27 5.89 -0.90
CA LEU A 131 10.64 6.03 -0.45
C LEU A 131 11.59 5.55 -1.54
N VAL A 132 12.77 6.15 -1.57
CA VAL A 132 13.91 5.64 -2.32
C VAL A 132 14.66 4.67 -1.42
N MET A 133 14.73 3.42 -1.84
CA MET A 133 15.53 2.39 -1.19
C MET A 133 16.78 2.14 -2.03
N GLU A 134 17.93 2.04 -1.38
CA GLU A 134 19.21 1.81 -2.05
C GLU A 134 20.03 0.77 -1.30
N SER A 135 20.96 0.12 -2.00
CA SER A 135 22.03 -0.60 -1.32
C SER A 135 22.86 0.39 -0.49
N LEU A 136 23.27 -0.02 0.71
CA LEU A 136 24.06 0.83 1.60
C LEU A 136 25.37 1.27 0.94
N GLU A 137 26.03 0.37 0.22
CA GLU A 137 27.24 0.67 -0.54
C GLU A 137 27.01 1.77 -1.58
N HIS A 138 25.94 1.66 -2.39
CA HIS A 138 25.60 2.66 -3.39
C HIS A 138 25.31 4.02 -2.76
N ALA A 139 24.48 4.03 -1.71
CA ALA A 139 24.12 5.24 -0.98
C ALA A 139 25.37 5.95 -0.38
N MET A 140 26.26 5.18 0.26
CA MET A 140 27.51 5.71 0.83
C MET A 140 28.45 6.25 -0.26
N LYS A 141 28.62 5.53 -1.37
CA LYS A 141 29.50 5.92 -2.47
C LYS A 141 29.13 7.28 -3.06
N ARG A 142 27.83 7.58 -3.17
CA ARG A 142 27.34 8.87 -3.67
C ARG A 142 27.11 9.93 -2.59
N GLY A 143 27.41 9.63 -1.32
CA GLY A 143 27.21 10.54 -0.19
C GLY A 143 25.74 10.88 0.08
N ALA A 144 24.84 9.91 -0.12
CA ALA A 144 23.41 10.09 0.11
C ALA A 144 23.09 10.31 1.61
N PRO A 145 22.16 11.21 1.97
CA PRO A 145 21.64 11.26 3.33
C PRO A 145 20.79 10.01 3.61
N ILE A 146 21.17 9.25 4.64
CA ILE A 146 20.48 8.02 5.05
C ILE A 146 19.51 8.37 6.19
N VAL A 147 18.22 8.11 5.98
CA VAL A 147 17.16 8.40 6.97
C VAL A 147 16.96 7.24 7.94
N ALA A 148 16.98 6.01 7.43
CA ALA A 148 16.82 4.77 8.19
C ALA A 148 17.39 3.59 7.38
N GLU A 149 17.65 2.48 8.04
CA GLU A 149 18.06 1.22 7.42
C GLU A 149 16.92 0.21 7.46
N TYR A 150 16.66 -0.46 6.34
CA TYR A 150 15.72 -1.58 6.27
C TYR A 150 16.44 -2.86 6.71
N LEU A 151 16.22 -3.29 7.94
CA LEU A 151 16.90 -4.47 8.50
C LEU A 151 16.24 -5.78 8.06
N GLY A 152 14.92 -5.83 7.96
CA GLY A 152 14.22 -7.04 7.53
C GLY A 152 12.71 -6.93 7.53
N GLY A 153 12.05 -7.96 7.01
CA GLY A 153 10.59 -8.05 6.98
C GLY A 153 10.10 -9.43 6.55
N ALA A 154 8.81 -9.68 6.74
CA ALA A 154 8.17 -10.92 6.35
C ALA A 154 6.77 -10.69 5.79
N VAL A 155 6.24 -11.71 5.13
CA VAL A 155 4.93 -11.72 4.50
C VAL A 155 4.24 -13.05 4.77
N ASN A 156 2.98 -13.03 5.19
CA ASN A 156 2.19 -14.24 5.41
C ASN A 156 0.70 -14.01 5.15
N CYS A 157 -0.12 -15.04 5.34
CA CYS A 157 -1.55 -15.02 5.12
C CYS A 157 -2.27 -15.75 6.25
N ASP A 158 -3.36 -15.14 6.76
CA ASP A 158 -4.17 -15.69 7.84
C ASP A 158 -4.93 -16.96 7.45
N ALA A 159 -5.23 -17.12 6.15
CA ALA A 159 -6.01 -18.23 5.58
C ALA A 159 -7.28 -18.56 6.39
N TYR A 160 -8.01 -17.52 6.83
CA TYR A 160 -9.10 -17.65 7.81
C TYR A 160 -10.44 -17.10 7.32
N HIS A 161 -10.54 -15.80 7.10
CA HIS A 161 -11.74 -15.13 6.63
C HIS A 161 -11.37 -14.09 5.57
N MET A 162 -12.32 -13.73 4.70
CA MET A 162 -12.07 -12.80 3.59
C MET A 162 -11.77 -11.38 4.07
N THR A 163 -12.46 -10.93 5.12
CA THR A 163 -12.38 -9.54 5.63
C THR A 163 -12.04 -9.44 7.10
N ASP A 164 -12.21 -10.53 7.85
CA ASP A 164 -12.11 -10.49 9.30
C ASP A 164 -10.74 -11.03 9.70
N PRO A 165 -9.97 -10.29 10.50
CA PRO A 165 -8.69 -10.79 10.97
C PRO A 165 -8.92 -11.96 11.93
N ARG A 166 -7.93 -12.83 12.07
CA ARG A 166 -7.99 -13.87 13.10
C ARG A 166 -8.04 -13.25 14.49
N ALA A 167 -9.05 -13.64 15.28
CA ALA A 167 -9.20 -13.17 16.66
C ALA A 167 -8.06 -13.62 17.59
N ASP A 168 -7.36 -14.71 17.25
CA ASP A 168 -6.21 -15.22 18.00
C ASP A 168 -4.89 -14.46 17.71
N GLY A 169 -4.88 -13.57 16.71
CA GLY A 169 -3.70 -12.80 16.32
C GLY A 169 -2.53 -13.65 15.79
N LEU A 170 -2.76 -14.93 15.45
CA LEU A 170 -1.69 -15.86 15.11
C LEU A 170 -0.91 -15.42 13.86
N GLY A 171 -1.59 -14.96 12.80
CA GLY A 171 -0.90 -14.55 11.58
C GLY A 171 -0.05 -13.30 11.80
N VAL A 172 -0.60 -12.26 12.43
CA VAL A 172 0.13 -11.03 12.75
C VAL A 172 1.34 -11.32 13.64
N SER A 173 1.15 -12.02 14.76
CA SER A 173 2.25 -12.34 15.67
C SER A 173 3.33 -13.21 15.03
N SER A 174 2.95 -14.15 14.16
CA SER A 174 3.90 -14.97 13.41
C SER A 174 4.68 -14.16 12.38
N CYS A 175 4.02 -13.22 11.70
CA CYS A 175 4.67 -12.32 10.73
C CYS A 175 5.69 -11.41 11.41
N ILE A 176 5.35 -10.84 12.57
CA ILE A 176 6.28 -10.03 13.37
C ILE A 176 7.51 -10.84 13.76
N ARG A 177 7.32 -12.07 14.28
CA ARG A 177 8.45 -12.94 14.64
C ARG A 177 9.36 -13.28 13.47
N GLN A 178 8.80 -13.58 12.30
CA GLN A 178 9.58 -13.83 11.09
C GLN A 178 10.33 -12.57 10.62
N SER A 179 9.70 -11.40 10.73
CA SER A 179 10.34 -10.12 10.39
C SER A 179 11.56 -9.84 11.28
N LEU A 180 11.44 -10.10 12.59
CA LEU A 180 12.56 -9.99 13.54
C LEU A 180 13.68 -10.99 13.22
N GLN A 181 13.32 -12.21 12.81
CA GLN A 181 14.30 -13.21 12.38
C GLN A 181 15.03 -12.79 11.10
N ASP A 182 14.33 -12.27 10.08
CA ASP A 182 14.95 -11.74 8.86
C ASP A 182 15.86 -10.53 9.16
N ALA A 183 15.46 -9.70 10.14
CA ALA A 183 16.24 -8.56 10.59
C ALA A 183 17.45 -8.92 11.47
N GLY A 184 17.48 -10.13 12.06
CA GLY A 184 18.48 -10.51 13.06
C GLY A 184 18.39 -9.71 14.35
N VAL A 185 17.21 -9.20 14.71
CA VAL A 185 16.97 -8.32 15.86
C VAL A 185 16.16 -9.05 16.94
N ALA A 186 16.56 -8.92 18.21
CA ALA A 186 15.83 -9.48 19.33
C ALA A 186 14.58 -8.64 19.67
N PRO A 187 13.47 -9.24 20.14
CA PRO A 187 12.26 -8.51 20.49
C PRO A 187 12.47 -7.36 21.49
N GLU A 188 13.43 -7.51 22.40
CA GLU A 188 13.75 -6.55 23.45
C GLU A 188 14.42 -5.27 22.90
N GLU A 189 14.96 -5.32 21.69
CA GLU A 189 15.59 -4.18 21.01
C GLU A 189 14.54 -3.28 20.32
N ILE A 190 13.28 -3.69 20.28
CA ILE A 190 12.20 -2.93 19.66
C ILE A 190 11.71 -1.83 20.60
N GLY A 191 12.11 -0.59 20.30
CA GLY A 191 11.67 0.59 21.05
C GLY A 191 10.26 1.07 20.69
N ASN A 192 9.81 0.84 19.45
CA ASN A 192 8.51 1.33 18.96
C ASN A 192 7.86 0.31 18.02
N LEU A 193 6.52 0.20 18.13
CA LEU A 193 5.69 -0.57 17.21
C LEU A 193 4.63 0.36 16.61
N PHE A 194 4.68 0.55 15.30
CA PHE A 194 3.67 1.32 14.57
C PHE A 194 2.53 0.40 14.17
N MET A 195 1.36 0.63 14.75
CA MET A 195 0.13 -0.08 14.42
C MET A 195 -0.74 0.81 13.53
N GLN A 196 -1.33 0.21 12.50
CA GLN A 196 -2.34 0.83 11.63
C GLN A 196 -3.75 0.45 12.09
#